data_AF-A0A535FST5-F1
#
_entry.id   AF-A0A535FST5-F1
#
_cell.length_a   1.000
_cell.length_b   1.000
_cell.length_c   1.000
_cell.angle_alpha   90.00
_cell.angle_beta   90.00
_cell.angle_gamma   90.00
#
_symmetry.space_group_name_H-M   'P 1'
#
loop_
_entity.id
_entity.type
_entity.pdbx_description
1 polymer ?
#
loop_
_entity_poly.entity_id
_entity_poly.type
_entity_poly.pdbx_seq_one_letter_code
_entity_poly.pdbx_strand_id
1 'polypeptide(L)'
;AKFCFTYIEHFTPEAGVEYNLELEDKWILHELNNAIRACSDAFERYEYAEVRTVLGEFFWGTFCDYYLEIIKHRATDDSAKFTMFVCLFNSLKLYAPIMPFITEELYQLLYKKHEGIISIHKTQWPEWNTNWIMEEQEYGQMKYLLEEIDAIRKEKKEKGLRYKDVLDTYRLRTEIDTTSLIEKLKIIFSIQKINPTEDNLRASM
;
A
#
# COMPACT_ATOMS: atom_id res chain seq x y z
N ALA A 1 -7.63 -3.06 9.35
CA ALA A 1 -8.19 -4.41 9.63
C ALA A 1 -9.50 -4.68 8.87
N LYS A 2 -10.62 -3.98 9.14
CA LYS A 2 -11.93 -4.28 8.53
C LYS A 2 -11.94 -4.30 6.99
N PHE A 3 -11.24 -3.36 6.35
CA PHE A 3 -11.12 -3.35 4.88
C PHE A 3 -10.42 -4.62 4.38
N CYS A 4 -9.20 -4.90 4.84
CA CYS A 4 -8.46 -6.09 4.44
C CYS A 4 -9.25 -7.38 4.73
N PHE A 5 -9.87 -7.48 5.90
CA PHE A 5 -10.69 -8.62 6.31
C PHE A 5 -11.73 -8.99 5.23
N THR A 6 -12.47 -8.01 4.71
CA THR A 6 -13.47 -8.21 3.63
C THR A 6 -12.91 -8.95 2.42
N TYR A 7 -11.63 -8.75 2.08
CA TYR A 7 -11.03 -9.30 0.87
C TYR A 7 -10.13 -10.51 1.14
N ILE A 8 -9.54 -10.62 2.34
CA ILE A 8 -8.54 -11.65 2.65
C ILE A 8 -9.01 -12.74 3.62
N GLU A 9 -10.18 -12.63 4.27
CA GLU A 9 -10.67 -13.66 5.22
C GLU A 9 -10.72 -15.07 4.62
N HIS A 10 -11.00 -15.17 3.33
CA HIS A 10 -11.05 -16.43 2.58
C HIS A 10 -9.95 -16.55 1.54
N PHE A 11 -9.01 -15.62 1.54
CA PHE A 11 -7.84 -15.67 0.67
C PHE A 11 -6.71 -16.40 1.38
N THR A 12 -6.03 -17.27 0.67
CA THR A 12 -4.89 -18.01 1.19
C THR A 12 -3.86 -18.06 0.07
N PRO A 13 -2.68 -17.44 0.23
CA PRO A 13 -1.63 -17.54 -0.77
C PRO A 13 -1.29 -19.01 -1.04
N GLU A 14 -1.28 -19.41 -2.30
CA GLU A 14 -0.89 -20.76 -2.68
C GLU A 14 0.63 -20.85 -2.80
N ALA A 15 1.23 -21.87 -2.15
CA ALA A 15 2.66 -22.06 -2.19
C ALA A 15 3.13 -22.34 -3.63
N GLY A 16 4.11 -21.58 -4.11
CA GLY A 16 4.68 -21.72 -5.45
C GLY A 16 3.88 -21.03 -6.57
N VAL A 17 2.82 -20.28 -6.23
CA VAL A 17 2.11 -19.43 -7.20
C VAL A 17 2.81 -18.08 -7.30
N GLU A 18 3.11 -17.69 -8.54
CA GLU A 18 3.60 -16.36 -8.87
C GLU A 18 2.41 -15.45 -9.17
N TYR A 19 2.25 -14.39 -8.37
CA TYR A 19 1.21 -13.38 -8.58
C TYR A 19 1.75 -12.31 -9.53
N ASN A 20 0.99 -11.98 -10.57
CA ASN A 20 1.34 -10.89 -11.47
C ASN A 20 1.11 -9.54 -10.76
N LEU A 21 2.15 -9.02 -10.12
CA LEU A 21 2.10 -7.81 -9.30
C LEU A 21 1.99 -6.56 -10.17
N GLU A 22 1.03 -5.70 -9.84
CA GLU A 22 0.93 -4.36 -10.41
C GLU A 22 2.00 -3.43 -9.83
N LEU A 23 2.22 -2.29 -10.48
CA LEU A 23 3.22 -1.30 -10.06
C LEU A 23 3.07 -0.91 -8.58
N GLU A 24 1.85 -0.60 -8.13
CA GLU A 24 1.59 -0.24 -6.74
C GLU A 24 1.75 -1.42 -5.75
N ASP A 25 1.63 -2.67 -6.21
CA ASP A 25 1.87 -3.86 -5.39
C ASP A 25 3.36 -4.01 -5.10
N LYS A 26 4.19 -3.89 -6.15
CA LYS A 26 5.65 -3.89 -6.02
C LYS A 26 6.12 -2.77 -5.10
N TRP A 27 5.56 -1.58 -5.26
CA TRP A 27 5.90 -0.42 -4.44
C TRP A 27 5.61 -0.64 -2.96
N ILE A 28 4.40 -1.10 -2.59
CA ILE A 28 4.09 -1.25 -1.16
C ILE A 28 4.92 -2.38 -0.53
N LEU A 29 5.25 -3.43 -1.30
CA LEU A 29 6.16 -4.48 -0.83
C LEU A 29 7.58 -3.94 -0.63
N HIS A 30 8.04 -3.03 -1.49
CA HIS A 30 9.30 -2.32 -1.30
C HIS A 30 9.32 -1.48 -0.03
N GLU A 31 8.27 -0.70 0.21
CA GLU A 31 8.11 0.10 1.42
C GLU A 31 8.05 -0.77 2.69
N LEU A 32 7.33 -1.89 2.62
CA LEU A 32 7.30 -2.89 3.71
C LEU A 32 8.70 -3.42 4.00
N ASN A 33 9.47 -3.73 2.96
CA ASN A 33 10.82 -4.27 3.08
C ASN A 33 11.76 -3.28 3.79
N ASN A 34 11.64 -1.99 3.44
CA ASN A 34 12.37 -0.91 4.10
C ASN A 34 11.96 -0.77 5.57
N ALA A 35 10.66 -0.85 5.87
CA ALA A 35 10.13 -0.80 7.24
C ALA A 35 10.60 -1.99 8.08
N ILE A 36 10.62 -3.21 7.52
CA ILE A 36 11.13 -4.42 8.19
C ILE A 36 12.58 -4.22 8.62
N ARG A 37 13.45 -3.77 7.70
CA ARG A 37 14.86 -3.51 8.00
C ARG A 37 15.02 -2.47 9.09
N ALA A 38 14.41 -1.30 8.92
CA ALA A 38 14.52 -0.19 9.87
C ALA A 38 13.99 -0.56 11.27
N CYS A 39 12.85 -1.26 11.35
CA CYS A 39 12.33 -1.73 12.63
C CYS A 39 13.25 -2.78 13.27
N SER A 40 13.78 -3.72 12.48
CA SER A 40 14.70 -4.75 12.98
C SER A 40 15.97 -4.11 13.55
N ASP A 41 16.58 -3.17 12.82
CA ASP A 41 17.78 -2.45 13.26
C ASP A 41 17.51 -1.62 14.53
N ALA A 42 16.33 -0.99 14.64
CA ALA A 42 15.95 -0.23 15.82
C ALA A 42 15.69 -1.14 17.04
N PHE A 43 15.05 -2.30 16.84
CA PHE A 43 14.87 -3.28 17.91
C PHE A 43 16.20 -3.82 18.44
N GLU A 44 17.18 -4.10 17.57
CA GLU A 44 18.53 -4.52 17.97
C GLU A 44 19.26 -3.46 18.80
N ARG A 45 18.94 -2.17 18.58
CA ARG A 45 19.44 -1.04 19.37
C ARG A 45 18.57 -0.71 20.59
N TYR A 46 17.50 -1.45 20.86
CA TYR A 46 16.52 -1.17 21.91
C TYR A 46 15.78 0.17 21.77
N GLU A 47 15.70 0.70 20.55
CA GLU A 47 15.07 2.00 20.23
C GLU A 47 13.57 1.84 19.88
N TYR A 48 12.75 1.45 20.85
CA TYR A 48 11.32 1.16 20.64
C TYR A 48 10.51 2.38 20.15
N ALA A 49 10.93 3.59 20.49
CA ALA A 49 10.28 4.82 20.02
C ALA A 49 10.49 5.03 18.51
N GLU A 50 11.67 4.65 18.00
CA GLU A 50 11.97 4.66 16.57
C GLU A 50 11.13 3.63 15.82
N VAL A 51 11.05 2.40 16.35
CA VAL A 51 10.17 1.35 15.79
C VAL A 51 8.74 1.85 15.65
N ARG A 52 8.17 2.45 16.72
CA ARG A 52 6.80 2.96 16.70
C ARG A 52 6.61 4.03 15.61
N THR A 53 7.59 4.89 15.42
CA THR A 53 7.54 5.95 14.40
C THR A 53 7.57 5.34 13.00
N VAL A 54 8.61 4.56 12.68
CA VAL A 54 8.80 3.94 11.36
C VAL A 54 7.63 3.04 10.99
N LEU A 55 7.21 2.16 11.90
CA LEU A 55 6.11 1.23 11.64
C LEU A 55 4.76 1.95 11.57
N GLY A 56 4.60 3.04 12.31
CA GLY A 56 3.42 3.90 12.24
C GLY A 56 3.31 4.61 10.89
N GLU A 57 4.42 5.19 10.40
CA GLU A 57 4.53 5.83 9.09
C GLU A 57 4.22 4.85 7.97
N PHE A 58 4.83 3.66 7.99
CA PHE A 58 4.51 2.63 6.99
C PHE A 58 3.05 2.20 7.07
N PHE A 59 2.54 1.82 8.25
CA PHE A 59 1.23 1.20 8.36
C PHE A 59 0.09 2.18 8.06
N TRP A 60 0.14 3.38 8.64
CA TRP A 60 -0.90 4.38 8.44
C TRP A 60 -0.63 5.25 7.22
N GLY A 61 0.55 5.88 7.19
CA GLY A 61 0.92 6.86 6.19
C GLY A 61 1.13 6.27 4.80
N THR A 62 1.62 5.03 4.68
CA THR A 62 1.92 4.41 3.37
C THR A 62 0.87 3.36 2.98
N PHE A 63 0.67 2.35 3.81
CA PHE A 63 -0.20 1.21 3.51
C PHE A 63 -1.68 1.59 3.54
N CYS A 64 -2.17 2.13 4.66
CA CYS A 64 -3.58 2.47 4.78
C CYS A 64 -3.98 3.68 3.92
N ASP A 65 -3.19 4.76 3.97
CA ASP A 65 -3.55 6.01 3.30
C ASP A 65 -3.38 5.92 1.79
N TYR A 66 -2.31 5.32 1.26
CA TYR A 66 -2.11 5.24 -0.20
C TYR A 66 -2.44 3.88 -0.78
N TYR A 67 -1.77 2.81 -0.34
CA TYR A 67 -1.88 1.53 -1.04
C TYR A 67 -3.33 0.99 -1.06
N LEU A 68 -3.95 0.88 0.12
CA LEU A 68 -5.35 0.42 0.22
C LEU A 68 -6.33 1.32 -0.54
N GLU A 69 -5.97 2.60 -0.75
CA GLU A 69 -6.75 3.51 -1.57
C GLU A 69 -6.59 3.24 -3.06
N ILE A 70 -5.36 3.10 -3.53
CA ILE A 70 -5.03 2.84 -4.94
C ILE A 70 -5.71 1.57 -5.41
N ILE A 71 -5.66 0.50 -4.60
CA ILE A 71 -6.20 -0.80 -5.01
C ILE A 71 -7.72 -0.94 -4.86
N LYS A 72 -8.46 0.05 -4.35
CA LYS A 72 -9.91 -0.10 -4.08
C LYS A 72 -10.70 -0.67 -5.26
N HIS A 73 -10.34 -0.26 -6.47
CA HIS A 73 -10.99 -0.67 -7.71
C HIS A 73 -10.70 -2.11 -8.13
N ARG A 74 -9.59 -2.67 -7.64
CA ARG A 74 -9.10 -4.02 -7.95
C ARG A 74 -8.84 -4.85 -6.69
N ALA A 75 -9.47 -4.51 -5.56
CA ALA A 75 -9.24 -5.18 -4.28
C ALA A 75 -9.68 -6.67 -4.29
N THR A 76 -10.46 -7.06 -5.30
CA THR A 76 -10.85 -8.45 -5.57
C THR A 76 -9.81 -9.25 -6.33
N ASP A 77 -8.80 -8.60 -6.92
CA ASP A 77 -7.80 -9.25 -7.75
C ASP A 77 -6.79 -9.98 -6.86
N ASP A 78 -6.27 -11.11 -7.36
CA ASP A 78 -5.43 -11.98 -6.55
C ASP A 78 -4.08 -11.34 -6.19
N SER A 79 -3.50 -10.50 -7.07
CA SER A 79 -2.28 -9.73 -6.77
C SER A 79 -2.49 -8.70 -5.65
N ALA A 80 -3.65 -8.03 -5.63
CA ALA A 80 -4.02 -7.09 -4.57
C ALA A 80 -4.26 -7.82 -3.24
N LYS A 81 -4.99 -8.95 -3.27
CA LYS A 81 -5.25 -9.78 -2.08
C LYS A 81 -3.96 -10.35 -1.50
N PHE A 82 -3.08 -10.87 -2.35
CA PHE A 82 -1.75 -11.35 -1.96
C PHE A 82 -0.96 -10.26 -1.26
N THR A 83 -0.84 -9.10 -1.89
CA THR A 83 -0.05 -7.99 -1.36
C THR A 83 -0.65 -7.44 -0.06
N MET A 84 -1.98 -7.31 0.04
CA MET A 84 -2.66 -6.97 1.31
C MET A 84 -2.39 -8.00 2.41
N PHE A 85 -2.45 -9.29 2.08
CA PHE A 85 -2.19 -10.38 3.02
C PHE A 85 -0.77 -10.28 3.58
N VAL A 86 0.22 -10.11 2.70
CA VAL A 86 1.65 -9.99 3.06
C VAL A 86 1.92 -8.73 3.88
N CYS A 87 1.44 -7.56 3.44
CA CYS A 87 1.68 -6.30 4.14
C CYS A 87 1.07 -6.29 5.53
N LEU A 88 -0.18 -6.73 5.66
CA LEU A 88 -0.84 -6.78 6.96
C LEU A 88 -0.16 -7.80 7.88
N PHE A 89 0.20 -8.99 7.39
CA PHE A 89 0.81 -10.01 8.25
C PHE A 89 2.14 -9.54 8.84
N ASN A 90 3.03 -9.02 7.99
CA ASN A 90 4.33 -8.53 8.43
C ASN A 90 4.19 -7.31 9.36
N SER A 91 3.22 -6.43 9.10
CA SER A 91 2.88 -5.33 10.03
C SER A 91 2.47 -5.87 11.41
N LEU A 92 1.61 -6.90 11.47
CA LEU A 92 1.20 -7.51 12.74
C LEU A 92 2.39 -8.12 13.47
N LYS A 93 3.31 -8.79 12.76
CA LYS A 93 4.52 -9.37 13.34
C LYS A 93 5.44 -8.30 13.93
N LEU A 94 5.65 -7.19 13.21
CA LEU A 94 6.45 -6.06 13.69
C LEU A 94 5.80 -5.35 14.89
N TYR A 95 4.47 -5.26 14.93
CA TYR A 95 3.74 -4.69 16.06
C TYR A 95 3.65 -5.63 17.27
N ALA A 96 3.77 -6.95 17.09
CA ALA A 96 3.51 -7.92 18.15
C ALA A 96 4.34 -7.72 19.44
N PRO A 97 5.61 -7.31 19.40
CA PRO A 97 6.37 -6.99 20.61
C PRO A 97 5.82 -5.78 21.40
N ILE A 98 5.07 -4.88 20.75
CA ILE A 98 4.59 -3.62 21.32
C ILE A 98 3.08 -3.69 21.65
N MET A 99 2.30 -4.39 20.82
CA MET A 99 0.84 -4.48 20.90
C MET A 99 0.34 -5.94 20.87
N PRO A 100 0.75 -6.79 21.83
CA PRO A 100 0.62 -8.25 21.72
C PRO A 100 -0.82 -8.74 21.58
N PHE A 101 -1.77 -8.17 22.32
CA PHE A 101 -3.14 -8.70 22.38
C PHE A 101 -3.89 -8.50 21.06
N ILE A 102 -3.85 -7.29 20.49
CA ILE A 102 -4.59 -7.00 19.24
C ILE A 102 -3.93 -7.69 18.03
N THR A 103 -2.60 -7.79 18.02
CA THR A 103 -1.90 -8.52 16.95
C THR A 103 -2.20 -10.02 17.00
N GLU A 104 -2.30 -10.59 18.21
CA GLU A 104 -2.68 -11.99 18.40
C GLU A 104 -4.13 -12.23 17.95
N GLU A 105 -5.09 -11.38 18.34
CA GLU A 105 -6.48 -11.51 17.92
C GLU A 105 -6.62 -11.48 16.39
N LEU A 106 -5.99 -10.51 15.73
CA LEU A 106 -6.01 -10.40 14.26
C LEU A 106 -5.29 -11.57 13.59
N TYR A 107 -4.21 -12.08 14.19
CA TYR A 107 -3.52 -13.28 13.71
C TYR A 107 -4.40 -14.53 13.77
N GLN A 108 -5.04 -14.77 14.91
CA GLN A 108 -5.94 -15.90 15.11
C GLN A 108 -7.08 -15.87 14.09
N LEU A 109 -7.59 -14.68 13.80
CA LEU A 109 -8.70 -14.47 12.88
C LEU A 109 -8.32 -14.66 11.41
N LEU A 110 -7.17 -14.14 10.98
CA LEU A 110 -6.83 -14.02 9.55
C LEU A 110 -5.75 -14.99 9.06
N TYR A 111 -4.81 -15.39 9.92
CA TYR A 111 -3.56 -16.02 9.49
C TYR A 111 -3.34 -17.42 10.05
N LYS A 112 -3.84 -17.72 11.25
CA LYS A 112 -3.61 -19.01 11.93
C LYS A 112 -3.94 -20.22 11.06
N LYS A 113 -5.05 -20.18 10.31
CA LYS A 113 -5.47 -21.29 9.44
C LYS A 113 -4.44 -21.58 8.34
N HIS A 114 -3.81 -20.53 7.80
CA HIS A 114 -2.79 -20.65 6.76
C HIS A 114 -1.43 -21.04 7.34
N GLU A 115 -0.98 -20.30 8.37
CA GLU A 115 0.36 -20.46 8.95
C GLU A 115 0.49 -21.75 9.78
N GLY A 116 -0.60 -22.26 10.34
CA GLY A 116 -0.60 -23.45 11.20
C GLY A 116 0.13 -23.27 12.54
N ILE A 117 0.62 -22.07 12.84
CA ILE A 117 1.30 -21.75 14.09
C ILE A 117 0.27 -21.29 15.14
N ILE A 118 0.47 -21.70 16.40
CA ILE A 118 -0.55 -21.48 17.44
C ILE A 118 -0.71 -20.00 17.85
N SER A 119 0.30 -19.16 17.66
CA SER A 119 0.33 -17.75 18.07
C SER A 119 1.30 -16.95 17.22
N ILE A 120 1.01 -15.65 16.99
CA ILE A 120 1.89 -14.76 16.25
C ILE A 120 3.27 -14.65 16.90
N HIS A 121 3.33 -14.73 18.23
CA HIS A 121 4.55 -14.67 19.02
C HIS A 121 5.46 -15.90 18.87
N LYS A 122 5.00 -16.95 18.17
CA LYS A 122 5.79 -18.12 17.80
C LYS A 122 6.11 -18.19 16.31
N THR A 123 5.70 -17.18 15.54
CA THR A 123 6.09 -17.04 14.13
C THR A 123 7.55 -16.58 14.03
N GLN A 124 8.21 -16.87 12.91
CA GLN A 124 9.54 -16.33 12.64
C GLN A 124 9.47 -14.80 12.50
N TRP A 125 10.53 -14.08 12.86
CA TRP A 125 10.61 -12.64 12.60
C TRP A 125 10.50 -12.35 11.08
N PRO A 126 9.88 -11.25 10.64
CA PRO A 126 9.89 -10.89 9.22
C PRO A 126 11.31 -10.54 8.76
N GLU A 127 11.72 -11.07 7.61
CA GLU A 127 13.05 -10.87 7.04
C GLU A 127 13.00 -9.99 5.79
N TRP A 128 14.10 -9.32 5.51
CA TRP A 128 14.26 -8.53 4.30
C TRP A 128 14.29 -9.43 3.06
N ASN A 129 13.52 -9.09 2.03
CA ASN A 129 13.32 -9.91 0.85
C ASN A 129 13.87 -9.22 -0.41
N THR A 130 14.83 -9.84 -1.09
CA THR A 130 15.41 -9.31 -2.33
C THR A 130 14.40 -9.13 -3.45
N ASN A 131 13.34 -9.94 -3.46
CA ASN A 131 12.31 -9.91 -4.52
C ASN A 131 11.33 -8.73 -4.35
N TRP A 132 11.41 -8.01 -3.24
CA TRP A 132 10.61 -6.81 -2.98
C TRP A 132 11.43 -5.53 -3.22
N ILE A 133 12.59 -5.62 -3.85
CA ILE A 133 13.32 -4.43 -4.30
C ILE A 133 12.70 -3.96 -5.61
N MET A 134 12.19 -2.73 -5.61
CA MET A 134 11.63 -2.10 -6.79
C MET A 134 12.74 -1.41 -7.58
N GLU A 135 12.64 -1.43 -8.91
CA GLU A 135 13.57 -0.70 -9.77
C GLU A 135 13.38 0.81 -9.65
N GLU A 136 14.46 1.58 -9.80
CA GLU A 136 14.45 3.04 -9.61
C GLU A 136 13.47 3.74 -10.56
N GLN A 137 13.36 3.25 -11.80
CA GLN A 137 12.41 3.79 -12.78
C GLN A 137 10.95 3.58 -12.36
N GLU A 138 10.60 2.35 -11.96
CA GLU A 138 9.25 2.02 -11.47
C GLU A 138 8.92 2.82 -10.20
N TYR A 139 9.89 2.97 -9.29
CA TYR A 139 9.74 3.76 -8.06
C TYR A 139 9.50 5.24 -8.37
N GLY A 140 10.20 5.79 -9.37
CA GLY A 140 9.97 7.15 -9.88
C GLY A 140 8.55 7.37 -10.41
N GLN A 141 8.00 6.39 -11.14
CA GLN A 141 6.60 6.45 -11.61
C GLN A 141 5.60 6.50 -10.44
N MET A 142 5.83 5.67 -9.41
CA MET A 142 4.98 5.68 -8.22
C MET A 142 5.06 7.00 -7.46
N LYS A 143 6.23 7.63 -7.39
CA LYS A 143 6.37 8.95 -6.78
C LYS A 143 5.46 9.98 -7.44
N TYR A 144 5.41 10.04 -8.78
CA TYR A 144 4.51 10.96 -9.49
C TYR A 144 3.03 10.64 -9.22
N LEU A 145 2.65 9.35 -9.15
CA LEU A 145 1.29 8.97 -8.78
C LEU A 145 0.91 9.47 -7.39
N LEU A 146 1.79 9.32 -6.39
CA LEU A 146 1.55 9.76 -5.02
C LEU A 146 1.40 11.29 -4.95
N GLU A 147 2.25 12.03 -5.68
CA GLU A 147 2.16 13.49 -5.79
C GLU A 147 0.81 13.94 -6.40
N GLU A 148 0.31 13.24 -7.42
CA GLU A 148 -1.02 13.50 -7.99
C GLU A 148 -2.15 13.15 -7.04
N ILE A 149 -2.07 12.03 -6.34
CA ILE A 149 -3.03 11.65 -5.30
C ILE A 149 -3.17 12.77 -4.27
N ASP A 150 -2.05 13.31 -3.79
CA ASP A 150 -2.05 14.39 -2.79
C ASP A 150 -2.59 15.71 -3.37
N ALA A 151 -2.26 16.01 -4.62
CA ALA A 151 -2.80 17.16 -5.33
C ALA A 151 -4.33 17.08 -5.50
N ILE A 152 -4.88 15.91 -5.85
CA ILE A 152 -6.33 15.67 -5.97
C ILE A 152 -7.02 15.79 -4.60
N ARG A 153 -6.44 15.18 -3.55
CA ARG A 153 -6.97 15.26 -2.18
C ARG A 153 -7.04 16.70 -1.70
N LYS A 154 -5.99 17.48 -1.96
CA LYS A 154 -5.94 18.91 -1.64
C LYS A 154 -7.03 19.68 -2.37
N GLU A 155 -7.20 19.45 -3.67
CA GLU A 155 -8.21 20.15 -4.48
C GLU A 155 -9.64 19.82 -4.06
N LYS A 156 -9.94 18.55 -3.76
CA LYS A 156 -11.24 18.16 -3.20
C LYS A 156 -11.53 18.88 -1.89
N LYS A 157 -10.54 18.93 -0.99
CA LYS A 157 -10.66 19.64 0.29
C LYS A 157 -10.92 21.13 0.10
N GLU A 158 -10.21 21.79 -0.79
CA GLU A 158 -10.40 23.23 -1.10
C GLU A 158 -11.80 23.52 -1.68
N LYS A 159 -12.36 22.57 -2.43
CA LYS A 159 -13.74 22.64 -2.95
C LYS A 159 -14.82 22.20 -1.96
N GLY A 160 -14.45 21.84 -0.72
CA GLY A 160 -15.38 21.33 0.28
C GLY A 160 -15.98 19.95 -0.06
N LEU A 161 -15.38 19.24 -1.02
CA LEU A 161 -15.81 17.92 -1.47
C LEU A 161 -15.26 16.86 -0.51
N ARG A 162 -16.10 15.90 -0.15
CA ARG A 162 -15.66 14.68 0.53
C ARG A 162 -14.95 13.77 -0.46
N TYR A 163 -14.26 12.80 0.10
CA TYR A 163 -13.50 11.81 -0.67
C TYR A 163 -14.29 11.14 -1.81
N LYS A 164 -15.55 10.76 -1.54
CA LYS A 164 -16.44 10.08 -2.50
C LYS A 164 -17.18 11.01 -3.45
N ASP A 165 -17.12 12.32 -3.21
CA ASP A 165 -17.84 13.28 -4.03
C ASP A 165 -17.10 13.43 -5.37
N VAL A 166 -17.87 13.60 -6.45
CA VAL A 166 -17.35 13.66 -7.82
C VAL A 166 -16.57 14.94 -8.03
N LEU A 167 -15.42 14.83 -8.71
CA LEU A 167 -14.67 15.99 -9.19
C LEU A 167 -14.85 16.11 -10.71
N ASP A 168 -15.55 17.16 -11.14
CA ASP A 168 -15.94 17.32 -12.55
C ASP A 168 -14.74 17.44 -13.49
N THR A 169 -13.71 18.17 -13.06
CA THR A 169 -12.49 18.33 -13.84
C THR A 169 -11.29 18.47 -12.92
N TYR A 170 -10.21 17.77 -13.28
CA TYR A 170 -8.90 17.87 -12.66
C TYR A 170 -7.84 18.11 -13.73
N ARG A 171 -6.78 18.87 -13.41
CA ARG A 171 -5.63 19.09 -14.28
C ARG A 171 -4.41 18.46 -13.62
N LEU A 172 -3.73 17.56 -14.34
CA LEU A 172 -2.48 16.96 -13.87
C LEU A 172 -1.45 18.05 -13.61
N ARG A 173 -0.62 17.86 -12.59
CA ARG A 173 0.45 18.79 -12.19
C ARG A 173 1.83 18.26 -12.56
N THR A 174 1.93 16.96 -12.80
CA THR A 174 3.14 16.24 -13.17
C THR A 174 3.05 15.71 -14.60
N GLU A 175 4.19 15.63 -15.27
CA GLU A 175 4.32 14.96 -16.56
C GLU A 175 4.33 13.45 -16.31
N ILE A 176 3.14 12.87 -16.15
CA ILE A 176 2.97 11.43 -16.11
C ILE A 176 2.72 10.97 -17.55
N ASP A 177 3.71 10.30 -18.14
CA ASP A 177 3.49 9.50 -19.33
C ASP A 177 2.90 8.16 -18.89
N THR A 178 1.57 8.03 -18.92
CA THR A 178 0.86 6.73 -18.82
C THR A 178 -0.64 6.94 -18.85
N THR A 179 -1.25 6.62 -19.98
CA THR A 179 -2.70 6.47 -20.12
C THR A 179 -3.31 5.58 -19.03
N SER A 180 -2.59 4.53 -18.58
CA SER A 180 -3.07 3.61 -17.53
C SER A 180 -3.16 4.25 -16.15
N LEU A 181 -2.26 5.17 -15.80
CA LEU A 181 -2.26 5.89 -14.51
C LEU A 181 -3.40 6.91 -14.44
N ILE A 182 -3.72 7.57 -15.55
CA ILE A 182 -4.88 8.48 -15.67
C ILE A 182 -6.19 7.72 -15.46
N GLU A 183 -6.30 6.52 -16.04
CA GLU A 183 -7.47 5.65 -15.83
C GLU A 183 -7.60 5.22 -14.37
N LYS A 184 -6.49 4.79 -13.73
CA LYS A 184 -6.45 4.48 -12.29
C LYS A 184 -6.93 5.68 -11.46
N LEU A 185 -6.43 6.89 -11.70
CA LEU A 185 -6.84 8.11 -10.97
C LEU A 185 -8.33 8.46 -11.14
N LYS A 186 -8.88 8.32 -12.34
CA LYS A 186 -10.32 8.54 -12.58
C LYS A 186 -11.17 7.62 -11.72
N ILE A 187 -10.79 6.34 -11.65
CA ILE A 187 -11.53 5.34 -10.88
C ILE A 187 -11.39 5.60 -9.37
N ILE A 188 -10.16 5.83 -8.88
CA ILE A 188 -9.88 6.02 -7.45
C ILE A 188 -10.61 7.25 -6.90
N PHE A 189 -10.57 8.37 -7.62
CA PHE A 189 -11.10 9.65 -7.14
C PHE A 189 -12.45 10.05 -7.74
N SER A 190 -13.09 9.21 -8.54
CA SER A 190 -14.36 9.54 -9.21
C SER A 190 -14.26 10.87 -9.98
N ILE A 191 -13.23 11.01 -10.82
CA ILE A 191 -12.98 12.21 -11.63
C ILE A 191 -13.60 12.01 -13.01
N GLN A 192 -14.44 12.96 -13.46
CA GLN A 192 -15.08 12.86 -14.78
C GLN A 192 -14.11 13.20 -15.92
N LYS A 193 -13.34 14.27 -15.78
CA LYS A 193 -12.40 14.73 -16.81
C LYS A 193 -11.02 15.04 -16.22
N ILE A 194 -9.97 14.46 -16.79
CA ILE A 194 -8.58 14.79 -16.48
C ILE A 194 -7.98 15.47 -17.71
N ASN A 195 -7.46 16.69 -17.53
CA ASN A 195 -6.73 17.41 -18.58
C ASN A 195 -5.22 17.25 -18.37
N PRO A 196 -4.44 16.93 -19.42
CA PRO A 196 -2.98 16.90 -19.34
C PRO A 196 -2.39 18.28 -19.04
N THR A 197 -1.14 18.31 -18.57
CA THR A 197 -0.34 19.53 -18.43
C THR A 197 -0.13 20.21 -19.78
N GLU A 198 0.04 21.54 -19.78
CA GLU A 198 0.12 22.36 -21.01
C GLU A 198 1.31 22.02 -21.92
N ASP A 199 2.36 21.35 -21.42
CA ASP A 199 3.54 20.96 -22.21
C ASP A 199 3.34 19.68 -23.06
N ASN A 200 2.36 18.82 -22.74
CA ASN A 200 2.04 17.62 -23.53
C ASN A 200 1.34 17.92 -24.88
N LEU A 201 0.85 19.16 -25.08
CA LEU A 201 0.31 19.61 -26.38
C LEU A 201 1.42 19.91 -27.40
N ARG A 202 2.68 20.05 -26.97
CA ARG A 202 3.83 20.30 -27.87
C ARG A 202 4.58 19.03 -28.27
N ALA A 203 4.41 17.93 -27.55
CA ALA A 203 5.02 16.64 -27.87
C ALA A 203 4.17 15.75 -28.81
N SER A 204 2.94 16.18 -29.12
CA SER A 204 1.98 15.46 -29.97
C SER A 204 1.60 16.23 -31.25
N MET A 205 2.33 17.30 -31.59
CA MET A 205 2.33 18.01 -32.88
C MET A 205 3.71 17.90 -33.52
#